data_AF-A0A2M6ZN01-F1
#
_entry.id   AF-A0A2M6ZN01-F1
#
_cell.length_a   1.000
_cell.length_b   1.000
_cell.length_c   1.000
_cell.angle_alpha   90.00
_cell.angle_beta   90.00
_cell.angle_gamma   90.00
#
_symmetry.space_group_name_H-M   'P 1'
#
loop_
_entity.id
_entity.type
_entity.pdbx_description
1 polymer ?
#
loop_
_entity_poly.entity_id
_entity_poly.type
_entity_poly.pdbx_seq_one_letter_code
_entity_poly.pdbx_strand_id
1 'polypeptide(L)'
;MIPPTLIEEVRWNCDIASAGQAGHFSLCGLLMRLRQLYKWEHGLAPWREPEVADALDWIARRERDWDDLEEASWRTLPWGAAAIDPFAVETLNRHLIPQGLAYGAGLSRGLAPTFFLGELLEERRVGELTILILGPELARDLDASPGLCQGTLIYARRQALAFYLWDHLSDPTQQGNAYLQLALKSYQLTLKNLLADPEALQEQFNAFLAGELEAVIRHEMGEALEPSLKNAFPAVLERFPQTRLELWVRTLKDALADVNDWGRLAYIIAEQRLPSLAVMLAWRPGLLPALLPELAPAFTELMATGDWGVMEAARRAALARLREMAAGLNTLLEAPDAASPAWLQDELHRRYLTPLGL
;
A
#
# COMPACT_ATOMS: atom_id res chain seq x y z
N MET A 1 29.35 4.35 10.41
CA MET A 1 29.69 3.42 9.31
C MET A 1 28.76 2.25 9.44
N ILE A 2 28.09 1.87 8.34
CA ILE A 2 27.14 0.76 8.29
C ILE A 2 27.90 -0.56 8.53
N PRO A 3 27.47 -1.41 9.47
CA PRO A 3 28.09 -2.71 9.68
C PRO A 3 28.02 -3.59 8.42
N PRO A 4 29.07 -4.35 8.07
CA PRO A 4 29.11 -5.13 6.83
C PRO A 4 27.96 -6.12 6.68
N THR A 5 27.53 -6.73 7.78
CA THR A 5 26.49 -7.78 7.78
C THR A 5 25.07 -7.22 7.93
N LEU A 6 24.88 -5.90 8.11
CA LEU A 6 23.54 -5.36 8.37
C LEU A 6 22.53 -5.71 7.29
N ILE A 7 22.91 -5.56 6.01
CA ILE A 7 22.03 -5.84 4.88
C ILE A 7 21.66 -7.33 4.85
N GLU A 8 22.61 -8.21 5.16
CA GLU A 8 22.41 -9.66 5.20
C GLU A 8 21.43 -10.04 6.32
N GLU A 9 21.56 -9.45 7.50
CA GLU A 9 20.64 -9.70 8.61
C GLU A 9 19.22 -9.15 8.34
N VAL A 10 19.10 -8.01 7.65
CA VAL A 10 17.79 -7.51 7.21
C VAL A 10 17.19 -8.44 6.16
N ARG A 11 17.97 -8.90 5.16
CA ARG A 11 17.49 -9.86 4.15
C ARG A 11 17.01 -11.16 4.78
N TRP A 12 17.75 -11.66 5.78
CA TRP A 12 17.33 -12.85 6.52
C TRP A 12 15.95 -12.66 7.17
N ASN A 13 15.72 -11.53 7.82
CA ASN A 13 14.39 -11.23 8.39
C ASN A 13 13.32 -11.06 7.29
N CYS A 14 13.68 -10.53 6.11
CA CYS A 14 12.78 -10.47 4.96
C CYS A 14 12.39 -11.88 4.46
N ASP A 15 13.33 -12.83 4.46
CA ASP A 15 13.06 -14.22 4.06
C ASP A 15 12.14 -14.92 5.06
N ILE A 16 12.37 -14.76 6.38
CA ILE A 16 11.46 -15.29 7.41
C ILE A 16 10.06 -14.68 7.25
N ALA A 17 9.97 -13.35 7.06
CA ALA A 17 8.67 -12.69 6.85
C ALA A 17 7.98 -13.19 5.58
N SER A 18 8.72 -13.38 4.49
CA SER A 18 8.20 -13.91 3.23
C SER A 18 7.66 -15.33 3.38
N ALA A 19 8.39 -16.21 4.08
CA ALA A 19 7.95 -17.57 4.38
C ALA A 19 6.60 -17.56 5.12
N GLY A 20 6.48 -16.75 6.19
CA GLY A 20 5.24 -16.61 6.95
C GLY A 20 4.08 -15.95 6.18
N GLN A 21 4.39 -15.09 5.19
CA GLN A 21 3.39 -14.44 4.35
C GLN A 21 2.82 -15.34 3.25
N ALA A 22 3.58 -16.34 2.78
CA ALA A 22 3.23 -17.13 1.60
C ALA A 22 1.82 -17.76 1.71
N GLY A 23 1.46 -18.27 2.89
CA GLY A 23 0.16 -18.86 3.19
C GLY A 23 -1.02 -17.88 3.21
N HIS A 24 -0.78 -16.56 3.23
CA HIS A 24 -1.83 -15.54 3.24
C HIS A 24 -2.31 -15.15 1.83
N PHE A 25 -1.62 -15.56 0.78
CA PHE A 25 -1.96 -15.20 -0.59
C PHE A 25 -2.69 -16.34 -1.30
N SER A 26 -3.57 -15.99 -2.26
CA SER A 26 -4.02 -16.97 -3.24
C SER A 26 -2.84 -17.44 -4.10
N LEU A 27 -2.94 -18.62 -4.72
CA LEU A 27 -1.87 -19.16 -5.57
C LEU A 27 -1.42 -18.15 -6.64
N CYS A 28 -2.37 -17.56 -7.38
CA CYS A 28 -2.05 -16.53 -8.37
C CYS A 28 -1.41 -15.29 -7.74
N GLY A 29 -1.92 -14.85 -6.58
CA GLY A 29 -1.39 -13.70 -5.85
C GLY A 29 0.03 -13.93 -5.31
N LEU A 30 0.37 -15.16 -4.92
CA LEU A 30 1.71 -15.57 -4.51
C LEU A 30 2.66 -15.59 -5.71
N LEU A 31 2.26 -16.24 -6.82
CA LEU A 31 3.07 -16.32 -8.04
C LEU A 31 3.42 -14.93 -8.60
N MET A 32 2.47 -13.99 -8.59
CA MET A 32 2.75 -12.60 -8.99
C MET A 32 3.81 -11.94 -8.10
N ARG A 33 3.76 -12.14 -6.79
CA ARG A 33 4.74 -11.57 -5.84
C ARG A 33 6.11 -12.22 -5.97
N LEU A 34 6.15 -13.55 -6.10
CA LEU A 34 7.39 -14.29 -6.35
C LEU A 34 8.08 -13.84 -7.64
N ARG A 35 7.31 -13.63 -8.71
CA ARG A 35 7.83 -13.06 -9.97
C ARG A 35 8.47 -11.69 -9.76
N GLN A 36 7.82 -10.81 -8.98
CA GLN A 36 8.35 -9.48 -8.70
C GLN A 36 9.59 -9.53 -7.80
N LEU A 37 9.60 -10.42 -6.81
CA LEU A 37 10.75 -10.65 -5.95
C LEU A 37 11.95 -11.15 -6.77
N TYR A 38 11.74 -12.12 -7.66
CA TYR A 38 12.76 -12.57 -8.62
C TYR A 38 13.33 -11.40 -9.41
N LYS A 39 12.47 -10.57 -10.02
CA LYS A 39 12.90 -9.44 -10.85
C LYS A 39 13.72 -8.44 -10.04
N TRP A 40 13.31 -8.14 -8.81
CA TRP A 40 14.07 -7.28 -7.92
C TRP A 40 15.45 -7.88 -7.57
N GLU A 41 15.52 -9.16 -7.18
CA GLU A 41 16.79 -9.82 -6.83
C GLU A 41 17.80 -9.85 -7.97
N HIS A 42 17.31 -9.94 -9.21
CA HIS A 42 18.13 -9.99 -10.42
C HIS A 42 18.36 -8.60 -11.04
N GLY A 43 17.90 -7.53 -10.40
CA GLY A 43 18.07 -6.15 -10.91
C GLY A 43 17.32 -5.87 -12.21
N LEU A 44 16.26 -6.62 -12.50
CA LEU A 44 15.45 -6.46 -13.70
C LEU A 44 14.50 -5.26 -13.56
N ALA A 45 14.29 -4.55 -14.67
CA ALA A 45 13.29 -3.50 -14.74
C ALA A 45 11.87 -4.08 -14.62
N PRO A 46 10.86 -3.26 -14.21
CA PRO A 46 9.49 -3.74 -14.04
C PRO A 46 8.89 -4.42 -15.27
N TRP A 47 9.30 -4.08 -16.48
CA TRP A 47 8.79 -4.66 -17.73
C TRP A 47 9.61 -5.81 -18.30
N ARG A 48 10.74 -6.16 -17.66
CA ARG A 48 11.58 -7.28 -18.08
C ARG A 48 11.08 -8.55 -17.42
N GLU A 49 10.41 -9.39 -18.19
CA GLU A 49 9.96 -10.70 -17.73
C GLU A 49 11.13 -11.71 -17.77
N PRO A 50 11.28 -12.56 -16.75
CA PRO A 50 12.28 -13.63 -16.74
C PRO A 50 11.89 -14.76 -17.70
N GLU A 51 12.87 -15.57 -18.08
CA GLU A 51 12.59 -16.86 -18.72
C GLU A 51 11.80 -17.75 -17.77
N VAL A 52 10.73 -18.37 -18.27
CA VAL A 52 9.77 -19.11 -17.43
C VAL A 52 10.45 -20.24 -16.66
N ALA A 53 11.36 -20.97 -17.31
CA ALA A 53 12.09 -22.07 -16.67
C ALA A 53 12.97 -21.57 -15.51
N ASP A 54 13.71 -20.48 -15.70
CA ASP A 54 14.58 -19.90 -14.68
C ASP A 54 13.78 -19.39 -13.48
N ALA A 55 12.64 -18.74 -13.75
CA ALA A 55 11.74 -18.26 -12.71
C ALA A 55 11.14 -19.42 -11.90
N LEU A 56 10.66 -20.47 -12.56
CA LEU A 56 10.10 -21.65 -11.87
C LEU A 56 11.16 -22.40 -11.06
N ASP A 57 12.37 -22.55 -11.59
CA ASP A 57 13.49 -23.19 -10.86
C ASP A 57 13.90 -22.36 -9.64
N TRP A 58 13.90 -21.03 -9.75
CA TRP A 58 14.14 -20.13 -8.61
C TRP A 58 13.01 -20.21 -7.58
N ILE A 59 11.74 -20.22 -8.00
CA ILE A 59 10.58 -20.36 -7.10
C ILE A 59 10.69 -21.66 -6.31
N ALA A 60 10.94 -22.78 -6.99
CA ALA A 60 11.06 -24.08 -6.34
C ALA A 60 12.23 -24.15 -5.34
N ARG A 61 13.33 -23.41 -5.58
CA ARG A 61 14.41 -23.27 -4.59
C ARG A 61 13.96 -22.44 -3.40
N ARG A 62 13.36 -21.27 -3.64
CA ARG A 62 12.89 -20.36 -2.58
C ARG A 62 11.87 -21.03 -1.65
N GLU A 63 10.93 -21.78 -2.21
CA GLU A 63 9.93 -22.52 -1.41
C GLU A 63 10.60 -23.55 -0.49
N ARG A 64 11.61 -24.28 -0.97
CA ARG A 64 12.39 -25.20 -0.11
C ARG A 64 13.15 -24.48 0.98
N ASP A 65 13.76 -23.34 0.66
CA ASP A 65 14.48 -22.53 1.65
C ASP A 65 13.51 -21.99 2.73
N TRP A 66 12.25 -21.71 2.37
CA TRP A 66 11.23 -21.26 3.32
C TRP A 66 10.72 -22.36 4.25
N ASP A 67 10.66 -23.61 3.81
CA ASP A 67 10.33 -24.75 4.68
C ASP A 67 11.28 -24.81 5.89
N ASP A 68 12.56 -24.45 5.69
CA ASP A 68 13.57 -24.41 6.74
C ASP A 68 13.45 -23.17 7.66
N LEU A 69 12.59 -22.19 7.32
CA LEU A 69 12.44 -20.92 8.05
C LEU A 69 11.14 -20.81 8.86
N GLU A 70 10.22 -21.78 8.77
CA GLU A 70 8.89 -21.70 9.41
C GLU A 70 8.97 -21.48 10.93
N GLU A 71 10.01 -22.02 11.60
CA GLU A 71 10.27 -21.86 13.03
C GLU A 71 11.46 -20.93 13.35
N ALA A 72 12.00 -20.23 12.35
CA ALA A 72 13.17 -19.38 12.53
C ALA A 72 12.84 -18.13 13.36
N SER A 73 13.74 -17.78 14.28
CA SER A 73 13.63 -16.55 15.06
C SER A 73 14.17 -15.34 14.29
N TRP A 74 13.56 -14.17 14.53
CA TRP A 74 14.07 -12.91 14.00
C TRP A 74 15.50 -12.65 14.47
N ARG A 75 16.35 -12.22 13.56
CA ARG A 75 17.73 -11.87 13.86
C ARG A 75 17.84 -10.42 14.29
N THR A 76 18.63 -10.19 15.34
CA THR A 76 18.98 -8.84 15.78
C THR A 76 19.90 -8.16 14.77
N LEU A 77 19.72 -6.86 14.61
CA LEU A 77 20.45 -6.06 13.64
C LEU A 77 21.74 -5.50 14.26
N PRO A 78 22.91 -5.70 13.64
CA PRO A 78 24.18 -5.24 14.20
C PRO A 78 24.27 -3.72 14.14
N TRP A 79 24.71 -3.09 15.24
CA TRP A 79 25.15 -1.70 15.24
C TRP A 79 26.25 -1.43 16.27
N GLY A 80 27.51 -1.38 15.81
CA GLY A 80 28.65 -1.30 16.72
C GLY A 80 28.72 -2.53 17.63
N ALA A 81 28.74 -2.33 18.94
CA ALA A 81 28.64 -3.42 19.92
C ALA A 81 27.20 -3.79 20.29
N ALA A 82 26.20 -3.07 19.78
CA ALA A 82 24.80 -3.30 20.09
C ALA A 82 24.17 -4.31 19.11
N ALA A 83 23.33 -5.19 19.66
CA ALA A 83 22.36 -5.97 18.91
C ALA A 83 21.01 -5.25 19.03
N ILE A 84 20.56 -4.64 17.93
CA ILE A 84 19.29 -3.89 17.89
C ILE A 84 18.16 -4.88 17.58
N ASP A 85 17.08 -4.81 18.34
CA ASP A 85 15.85 -5.55 18.03
C ASP A 85 15.33 -5.17 16.63
N PRO A 86 14.95 -6.13 15.78
CA PRO A 86 14.57 -5.84 14.40
C PRO A 86 13.30 -4.98 14.27
N PHE A 87 12.47 -4.87 15.32
CA PHE A 87 11.32 -3.97 15.35
C PHE A 87 11.63 -2.61 16.02
N ALA A 88 12.85 -2.40 16.52
CA ALA A 88 13.31 -1.10 17.03
C ALA A 88 13.68 -0.13 15.89
N VAL A 89 12.73 0.08 14.97
CA VAL A 89 12.85 0.87 13.73
C VAL A 89 13.42 2.27 13.99
N GLU A 90 12.89 3.00 14.96
CA GLU A 90 13.35 4.35 15.30
C GLU A 90 14.83 4.35 15.74
N THR A 91 15.25 3.32 16.49
CA THR A 91 16.64 3.21 16.96
C THR A 91 17.60 3.00 15.79
N LEU A 92 17.28 2.09 14.88
CA LEU A 92 18.12 1.85 13.72
C LEU A 92 18.12 3.05 12.75
N ASN A 93 16.96 3.66 12.49
CA ASN A 93 16.84 4.79 11.57
C ASN A 93 17.57 6.05 12.04
N ARG A 94 17.68 6.30 13.36
CA ARG A 94 18.54 7.39 13.89
C ARG A 94 19.98 7.29 13.39
N HIS A 95 20.44 6.09 13.07
CA HIS A 95 21.77 5.88 12.55
C HIS A 95 21.85 5.74 11.02
N LEU A 96 20.82 5.17 10.39
CA LEU A 96 20.78 4.95 8.94
C LEU A 96 20.48 6.21 8.13
N ILE A 97 19.55 7.05 8.59
CA ILE A 97 19.10 8.24 7.86
C ILE A 97 20.29 9.18 7.54
N PRO A 98 21.20 9.51 8.48
CA PRO A 98 22.38 10.33 8.18
C PRO A 98 23.37 9.69 7.18
N GLN A 99 23.25 8.38 6.95
CA GLN A 99 24.07 7.61 6.01
C GLN A 99 23.35 7.37 4.68
N GLY A 100 22.19 8.00 4.45
CA GLY A 100 21.44 7.90 3.21
C GLY A 100 20.66 6.59 3.05
N LEU A 101 20.35 5.90 4.15
CA LEU A 101 19.51 4.69 4.15
C LEU A 101 18.32 4.85 5.10
N ALA A 102 17.27 4.08 4.85
CA ALA A 102 16.15 3.96 5.78
C ALA A 102 15.60 2.53 5.80
N TYR A 103 15.29 2.08 7.01
CA TYR A 103 14.82 0.75 7.35
C TYR A 103 13.38 0.81 7.82
N GLY A 104 12.53 -0.11 7.38
CA GLY A 104 11.17 -0.26 7.88
C GLY A 104 10.91 -1.68 8.35
N ALA A 105 10.18 -1.81 9.46
CA ALA A 105 9.71 -3.09 9.98
C ALA A 105 8.41 -2.93 10.76
N GLY A 106 7.52 -3.92 10.66
CA GLY A 106 6.25 -3.87 11.36
C GLY A 106 5.32 -4.99 10.96
N LEU A 107 4.02 -4.72 11.05
CA LEU A 107 2.96 -5.66 10.63
C LEU A 107 2.16 -5.02 9.50
N SER A 108 1.88 -5.80 8.45
CA SER A 108 1.09 -5.37 7.31
C SER A 108 -0.28 -6.08 7.28
N ARG A 109 -0.80 -6.39 6.08
CA ARG A 109 -2.12 -7.02 5.93
C ARG A 109 -2.14 -8.41 6.57
N GLY A 110 -3.23 -8.72 7.27
CA GLY A 110 -3.36 -9.98 8.02
C GLY A 110 -2.40 -10.08 9.22
N LEU A 111 -1.86 -8.95 9.69
CA LEU A 111 -0.83 -8.89 10.75
C LEU A 111 0.44 -9.67 10.40
N ALA A 112 0.73 -9.83 9.10
CA ALA A 112 1.96 -10.47 8.67
C ALA A 112 3.17 -9.53 8.92
N PRO A 113 4.27 -10.02 9.51
CA PRO A 113 5.50 -9.25 9.65
C PRO A 113 6.01 -8.76 8.30
N THR A 114 6.58 -7.56 8.26
CA THR A 114 7.27 -7.04 7.07
C THR A 114 8.57 -6.34 7.42
N PHE A 115 9.56 -6.44 6.53
CA PHE A 115 10.90 -5.84 6.64
C PHE A 115 11.38 -5.32 5.28
N PHE A 116 12.06 -4.18 5.29
CA PHE A 116 12.78 -3.67 4.12
C PHE A 116 13.87 -2.67 4.52
N LEU A 117 14.86 -2.51 3.65
CA LEU A 117 15.92 -1.52 3.74
C LEU A 117 16.15 -0.94 2.35
N GLY A 118 16.15 0.39 2.25
CA GLY A 118 16.38 1.06 0.96
C GLY A 118 17.24 2.30 1.09
N GLU A 119 17.71 2.76 -0.07
CA GLU A 119 18.36 4.06 -0.21
C GLU A 119 17.36 5.17 0.06
N LEU A 120 17.71 6.10 0.96
CA LEU A 120 16.90 7.26 1.27
C LEU A 120 17.16 8.35 0.22
N LEU A 121 16.17 8.59 -0.64
CA LEU A 121 16.24 9.66 -1.64
C LEU A 121 15.89 11.01 -1.04
N GLU A 122 14.88 11.04 -0.16
CA GLU A 122 14.35 12.27 0.42
C GLU A 122 13.72 12.00 1.78
N GLU A 123 13.97 12.89 2.74
CA GLU A 123 13.26 12.98 4.01
C GLU A 123 12.45 14.28 4.03
N ARG A 124 11.14 14.18 4.29
CA ARG A 124 10.26 15.34 4.49
C ARG A 124 9.67 15.34 5.89
N ARG A 125 9.47 16.53 6.45
CA ARG A 125 8.78 16.74 7.73
C ARG A 125 7.53 17.58 7.49
N VAL A 126 6.37 17.06 7.89
CA VAL A 126 5.08 17.74 7.79
C VAL A 126 4.36 17.64 9.12
N GLY A 127 4.40 18.70 9.93
CA GLY A 127 3.95 18.64 11.32
C GLY A 127 4.77 17.60 12.10
N GLU A 128 4.07 16.63 12.71
CA GLU A 128 4.70 15.52 13.42
C GLU A 128 5.08 14.34 12.50
N LEU A 129 4.63 14.38 11.24
CA LEU A 129 4.90 13.30 10.28
C LEU A 129 6.32 13.38 9.73
N THR A 130 6.92 12.20 9.59
CA THR A 130 8.20 11.98 8.91
C THR A 130 7.95 11.13 7.69
N ILE A 131 8.24 11.65 6.52
CA ILE A 131 8.04 10.95 5.25
C ILE A 131 9.41 10.58 4.70
N LEU A 132 9.66 9.29 4.55
CA LEU A 132 10.89 8.72 4.01
C LEU A 132 10.60 8.18 2.61
N ILE A 133 11.18 8.83 1.61
CA ILE A 133 11.06 8.41 0.21
C ILE A 133 12.25 7.53 -0.14
N LEU A 134 11.97 6.26 -0.39
CA LEU A 134 12.98 5.26 -0.70
C LEU A 134 13.15 5.06 -2.20
N GLY A 135 14.40 4.91 -2.63
CA GLY A 135 14.81 4.62 -3.99
C GLY A 135 14.99 3.12 -4.22
N PRO A 136 16.16 2.69 -4.72
CA PRO A 136 16.54 1.28 -4.76
C PRO A 136 16.49 0.61 -3.38
N GLU A 137 15.94 -0.59 -3.33
CA GLU A 137 15.83 -1.40 -2.12
C GLU A 137 17.01 -2.37 -2.04
N LEU A 138 17.70 -2.37 -0.90
CA LEU A 138 18.82 -3.27 -0.60
C LEU A 138 18.32 -4.59 0.00
N ALA A 139 17.18 -4.56 0.67
CA ALA A 139 16.47 -5.72 1.20
C ALA A 139 14.96 -5.46 1.17
N ARG A 140 14.18 -6.49 0.85
CA ARG A 140 12.71 -6.47 0.91
C ARG A 140 12.18 -7.89 1.01
N ASP A 141 11.00 -8.01 1.58
CA ASP A 141 10.22 -9.25 1.59
C ASP A 141 9.24 -9.31 0.39
N LEU A 142 8.37 -10.32 0.41
CA LEU A 142 7.25 -10.50 -0.52
C LEU A 142 6.22 -9.36 -0.47
N ASP A 143 6.12 -8.61 0.63
CA ASP A 143 5.22 -7.47 0.75
C ASP A 143 5.83 -6.23 0.09
N ALA A 144 5.46 -6.10 -1.18
CA ALA A 144 5.81 -5.01 -2.06
C ALA A 144 5.00 -3.73 -1.86
N SER A 145 4.35 -3.52 -0.71
CA SER A 145 3.44 -2.37 -0.53
C SER A 145 4.16 -1.03 -0.81
N PRO A 146 3.68 -0.21 -1.77
CA PRO A 146 4.36 1.02 -2.18
C PRO A 146 4.38 2.13 -1.12
N GLY A 147 3.35 2.16 -0.27
CA GLY A 147 3.18 3.10 0.84
C GLY A 147 2.93 2.32 2.11
N LEU A 148 3.50 2.79 3.22
CA LEU A 148 3.30 2.24 4.56
C LEU A 148 3.31 3.37 5.59
N CYS A 149 2.36 3.32 6.51
CA CYS A 149 2.29 4.21 7.66
C CYS A 149 2.48 3.44 8.98
N GLN A 150 3.38 3.92 9.83
CA GLN A 150 3.62 3.39 11.17
C GLN A 150 3.71 4.54 12.18
N GLY A 151 2.60 4.80 12.87
CA GLY A 151 2.49 5.97 13.75
C GLY A 151 2.65 7.26 12.95
N THR A 152 3.70 8.03 13.24
CA THR A 152 4.02 9.27 12.52
C THR A 152 5.05 9.10 11.40
N LEU A 153 5.50 7.86 11.16
CA LEU A 153 6.49 7.54 10.14
C LEU A 153 5.82 6.97 8.90
N ILE A 154 6.07 7.60 7.75
CA ILE A 154 5.52 7.22 6.45
C ILE A 154 6.67 6.81 5.55
N TYR A 155 6.53 5.67 4.88
CA TYR A 155 7.43 5.20 3.84
C TYR A 155 6.76 5.30 2.48
N ALA A 156 7.47 5.87 1.52
CA ALA A 156 7.08 5.85 0.11
C ALA A 156 8.17 5.15 -0.70
N ARG A 157 7.90 3.91 -1.11
CA ARG A 157 8.87 3.00 -1.73
C ARG A 157 8.79 3.12 -3.25
N ARG A 158 9.61 3.99 -3.84
CA ARG A 158 9.56 4.31 -5.29
C ARG A 158 9.79 3.09 -6.17
N GLN A 159 10.75 2.23 -5.83
CA GLN A 159 11.01 1.01 -6.61
C GLN A 159 9.82 0.05 -6.54
N ALA A 160 9.28 -0.21 -5.35
CA ALA A 160 8.08 -1.03 -5.16
C ALA A 160 6.87 -0.48 -5.92
N LEU A 161 6.68 0.86 -5.91
CA LEU A 161 5.63 1.50 -6.70
C LEU A 161 5.81 1.30 -8.20
N ALA A 162 7.04 1.35 -8.73
CA ALA A 162 7.29 1.12 -10.15
C ALA A 162 6.84 -0.29 -10.59
N PHE A 163 7.15 -1.30 -9.78
CA PHE A 163 6.69 -2.68 -9.97
C PHE A 163 5.16 -2.80 -9.88
N TYR A 164 4.55 -2.17 -8.87
CA TYR A 164 3.10 -2.15 -8.69
C TYR A 164 2.36 -1.50 -9.88
N LEU A 165 2.80 -0.30 -10.30
CA LEU A 165 2.20 0.41 -11.43
C LEU A 165 2.34 -0.40 -12.72
N TRP A 166 3.50 -1.01 -12.96
CA TRP A 166 3.70 -1.83 -14.15
C TRP A 166 2.77 -3.05 -14.18
N ASP A 167 2.66 -3.80 -13.08
CA ASP A 167 1.76 -4.95 -13.01
C ASP A 167 0.32 -4.55 -13.32
N HIS A 168 -0.15 -3.44 -12.74
CA HIS A 168 -1.48 -2.92 -13.01
C HIS A 168 -1.66 -2.45 -14.46
N LEU A 169 -0.67 -1.76 -15.04
CA LEU A 169 -0.76 -1.29 -16.44
C LEU A 169 -0.71 -2.46 -17.44
N SER A 170 0.10 -3.48 -17.15
CA SER A 170 0.29 -4.65 -18.01
C SER A 170 -0.85 -5.66 -17.96
N ASP A 171 -1.74 -5.56 -16.96
CA ASP A 171 -2.93 -6.39 -16.84
C ASP A 171 -3.84 -6.24 -18.08
N PRO A 172 -4.09 -7.32 -18.84
CA PRO A 172 -4.96 -7.28 -20.01
C PRO A 172 -6.37 -6.74 -19.74
N THR A 173 -6.88 -6.89 -18.52
CA THR A 173 -8.21 -6.37 -18.13
C THR A 173 -8.27 -4.85 -18.09
N GLN A 174 -7.11 -4.18 -18.01
CA GLN A 174 -6.99 -2.74 -18.05
C GLN A 174 -6.96 -2.18 -19.47
N GLN A 175 -6.87 -3.04 -20.49
CA GLN A 175 -6.96 -2.61 -21.88
C GLN A 175 -8.33 -1.99 -22.15
N GLY A 176 -8.34 -0.75 -22.67
CA GLY A 176 -9.57 0.00 -22.91
C GLY A 176 -10.12 0.77 -21.71
N ASN A 177 -9.47 0.71 -20.53
CA ASN A 177 -9.87 1.52 -19.38
C ASN A 177 -9.72 3.02 -19.69
N ALA A 178 -10.85 3.71 -19.85
CA ALA A 178 -10.89 5.12 -20.24
C ALA A 178 -10.20 6.05 -19.23
N TYR A 179 -10.25 5.72 -17.94
CA TYR A 179 -9.57 6.50 -16.90
C TYR A 179 -8.05 6.38 -17.03
N LEU A 180 -7.51 5.17 -17.26
CA LEU A 180 -6.07 5.00 -17.48
C LEU A 180 -5.60 5.68 -18.76
N GLN A 181 -6.39 5.63 -19.83
CA GLN A 181 -6.07 6.35 -21.06
C GLN A 181 -5.98 7.86 -20.80
N LEU A 182 -6.90 8.42 -20.01
CA LEU A 182 -6.86 9.82 -19.60
C LEU A 182 -5.63 10.16 -18.76
N ALA A 183 -5.31 9.31 -17.77
CA ALA A 183 -4.14 9.49 -16.91
C ALA A 183 -2.85 9.51 -17.72
N LEU A 184 -2.62 8.47 -18.54
CA LEU A 184 -1.41 8.31 -19.33
C LEU A 184 -1.24 9.42 -20.37
N LYS A 185 -2.33 9.87 -20.99
CA LYS A 185 -2.30 10.96 -21.98
C LYS A 185 -1.68 12.24 -21.41
N SER A 186 -1.86 12.53 -20.13
CA SER A 186 -1.28 13.70 -19.45
C SER A 186 0.25 13.66 -19.42
N TYR A 187 0.84 12.46 -19.52
CA TYR A 187 2.28 12.22 -19.60
C TYR A 187 2.74 11.87 -21.02
N GLN A 188 1.94 12.19 -22.03
CA GLN A 188 2.20 11.88 -23.44
C GLN A 188 2.39 10.37 -23.69
N LEU A 189 1.77 9.53 -22.84
CA LEU A 189 1.77 8.08 -22.95
C LEU A 189 0.45 7.57 -23.53
N THR A 190 0.55 6.45 -24.24
CA THR A 190 -0.59 5.55 -24.45
C THR A 190 -0.21 4.19 -23.91
N LEU A 191 -1.18 3.45 -23.38
CA LEU A 191 -0.91 2.12 -22.83
C LEU A 191 -0.30 1.20 -23.90
N LYS A 192 -0.81 1.26 -25.14
CA LYS A 192 -0.29 0.46 -26.26
C LYS A 192 1.19 0.72 -26.52
N ASN A 193 1.61 1.98 -26.59
CA ASN A 193 3.01 2.30 -26.87
C ASN A 193 3.90 1.95 -25.68
N LEU A 194 3.43 2.21 -24.45
CA LEU A 194 4.16 1.86 -23.23
C LEU A 194 4.43 0.36 -23.12
N LEU A 195 3.44 -0.48 -23.46
CA LEU A 195 3.62 -1.94 -23.44
C LEU A 195 4.47 -2.46 -24.61
N ALA A 196 4.52 -1.74 -25.73
CA ALA A 196 5.29 -2.15 -26.90
C ALA A 196 6.78 -1.84 -26.79
N ASP A 197 7.14 -0.70 -26.21
CA ASP A 197 8.53 -0.27 -26.02
C ASP A 197 8.68 0.54 -24.72
N PRO A 198 8.64 -0.14 -23.55
CA PRO A 198 8.73 0.53 -22.25
C PRO A 198 10.10 1.16 -22.00
N GLU A 199 11.17 0.63 -22.57
CA GLU A 199 12.51 1.25 -22.48
C GLU A 199 12.54 2.63 -23.13
N ALA A 200 12.02 2.75 -24.36
CA ALA A 200 12.00 4.05 -25.05
C ALA A 200 11.13 5.10 -24.34
N LEU A 201 10.21 4.66 -23.47
CA LEU A 201 9.26 5.50 -22.75
C LEU A 201 9.56 5.59 -21.24
N GLN A 202 10.77 5.21 -20.83
CA GLN A 202 11.17 5.17 -19.43
C GLN A 202 11.08 6.54 -18.74
N GLU A 203 11.41 7.64 -19.43
CA GLU A 203 11.33 8.98 -18.86
C GLU A 203 9.89 9.39 -18.54
N GLN A 204 8.96 9.15 -19.46
CA GLN A 204 7.54 9.46 -19.28
C GLN A 204 6.92 8.54 -18.22
N PHE A 205 7.31 7.27 -18.18
CA PHE A 205 6.90 6.36 -17.11
C PHE A 205 7.42 6.82 -15.75
N ASN A 206 8.66 7.30 -15.66
CA ASN A 206 9.21 7.87 -14.43
C ASN A 206 8.48 9.14 -13.99
N ALA A 207 8.02 9.98 -14.92
CA ALA A 207 7.20 11.15 -14.62
C ALA A 207 5.81 10.75 -14.08
N PHE A 208 5.18 9.73 -14.68
CA PHE A 208 3.93 9.14 -14.20
C PHE A 208 4.11 8.57 -12.78
N LEU A 209 5.16 7.77 -12.57
CA LEU A 209 5.54 7.19 -11.29
C LEU A 209 5.73 8.27 -10.20
N ALA A 210 6.41 9.37 -10.50
CA ALA A 210 6.61 10.46 -9.55
C ALA A 210 5.29 11.12 -9.13
N GLY A 211 4.35 11.31 -10.07
CA GLY A 211 3.02 11.83 -9.78
C GLY A 211 2.22 10.91 -8.87
N GLU A 212 2.24 9.60 -9.14
CA GLU A 212 1.52 8.62 -8.31
C GLU A 212 2.21 8.35 -6.97
N LEU A 213 3.53 8.53 -6.87
CA LEU A 213 4.25 8.43 -5.59
C LEU A 213 3.77 9.49 -4.60
N GLU A 214 3.58 10.73 -5.06
CA GLU A 214 3.00 11.79 -4.21
C GLU A 214 1.57 11.45 -3.82
N ALA A 215 0.76 10.89 -4.73
CA ALA A 215 -0.60 10.46 -4.41
C ALA A 215 -0.63 9.34 -3.35
N VAL A 216 0.33 8.40 -3.38
CA VAL A 216 0.53 7.39 -2.32
C VAL A 216 0.92 8.05 -1.01
N ILE A 217 1.90 8.97 -0.99
CA ILE A 217 2.29 9.71 0.22
C ILE A 217 1.08 10.38 0.88
N ARG A 218 0.19 10.99 0.08
CA ARG A 218 -1.00 11.67 0.59
C ARG A 218 -2.04 10.70 1.15
N HIS A 219 -2.15 9.50 0.60
CA HIS A 219 -2.95 8.44 1.22
C HIS A 219 -2.40 8.09 2.61
N GLU A 220 -1.10 7.81 2.72
CA GLU A 220 -0.47 7.47 4.01
C GLU A 220 -0.58 8.63 5.03
N MET A 221 -0.47 9.89 4.59
CA MET A 221 -0.71 11.05 5.45
C MET A 221 -2.16 11.11 5.94
N GLY A 222 -3.11 10.84 5.05
CA GLY A 222 -4.53 10.75 5.40
C GLY A 222 -4.77 9.65 6.42
N GLU A 223 -4.14 8.49 6.26
CA GLU A 223 -4.22 7.38 7.22
C GLU A 223 -3.65 7.77 8.59
N ALA A 224 -2.43 8.33 8.63
CA ALA A 224 -1.75 8.72 9.87
C ALA A 224 -2.57 9.72 10.70
N LEU A 225 -3.30 10.60 10.01
CA LEU A 225 -4.02 11.72 10.61
C LEU A 225 -5.53 11.46 10.80
N GLU A 226 -6.05 10.28 10.42
CA GLU A 226 -7.47 9.95 10.58
C GLU A 226 -7.77 9.31 11.95
N PRO A 227 -8.45 10.02 12.86
CA PRO A 227 -8.70 9.48 14.20
C PRO A 227 -9.91 8.55 14.28
N SER A 228 -10.84 8.57 13.32
CA SER A 228 -12.18 7.98 13.49
C SER A 228 -12.19 6.48 13.78
N LEU A 229 -11.16 5.75 13.37
CA LEU A 229 -11.06 4.30 13.57
C LEU A 229 -9.96 3.88 14.56
N LYS A 230 -9.34 4.82 15.29
CA LYS A 230 -8.20 4.55 16.19
C LYS A 230 -8.42 3.36 17.12
N ASN A 231 -9.63 3.24 17.69
CA ASN A 231 -9.99 2.15 18.60
C ASN A 231 -10.73 1.02 17.89
N ALA A 232 -11.66 1.37 16.98
CA ALA A 232 -12.49 0.39 16.30
C ALA A 232 -11.71 -0.55 15.38
N PHE A 233 -10.70 -0.04 14.66
CA PHE A 233 -9.91 -0.82 13.71
C PHE A 233 -9.21 -2.02 14.38
N PRO A 234 -8.34 -1.84 15.40
CA PRO A 234 -7.67 -2.97 16.05
C PRO A 234 -8.69 -3.93 16.70
N ALA A 235 -9.78 -3.42 17.29
CA ALA A 235 -10.81 -4.27 17.90
C ALA A 235 -11.51 -5.18 16.90
N VAL A 236 -11.78 -4.71 15.68
CA VAL A 236 -12.38 -5.53 14.61
C VAL A 236 -11.36 -6.55 14.09
N LEU A 237 -10.10 -6.16 13.89
CA LEU A 237 -9.05 -7.08 13.44
C LEU A 237 -8.81 -8.22 14.43
N GLU A 238 -8.82 -7.93 15.73
CA GLU A 238 -8.64 -8.93 16.78
C GLU A 238 -9.80 -9.93 16.83
N ARG A 239 -11.04 -9.46 16.69
CA ARG A 239 -12.25 -10.28 16.86
C ARG A 239 -12.67 -11.02 15.61
N PHE A 240 -12.41 -10.46 14.42
CA PHE A 240 -12.88 -10.99 13.15
C PHE A 240 -11.77 -11.10 12.09
N PRO A 241 -10.61 -11.71 12.42
CA PRO A 241 -9.52 -11.85 11.48
C PRO A 241 -9.93 -12.73 10.29
N GLN A 242 -9.45 -12.38 9.11
CA GLN A 242 -9.66 -13.07 7.83
C GLN A 242 -11.14 -13.19 7.40
N THR A 243 -11.99 -12.27 7.86
CA THR A 243 -13.42 -12.24 7.51
C THR A 243 -13.76 -11.11 6.54
N ARG A 244 -15.00 -11.12 6.01
CA ARG A 244 -15.57 -9.98 5.25
C ARG A 244 -15.64 -8.70 6.09
N LEU A 245 -15.75 -8.81 7.42
CA LEU A 245 -15.74 -7.66 8.33
C LEU A 245 -14.35 -7.02 8.38
N GLU A 246 -13.27 -7.81 8.43
CA GLU A 246 -11.91 -7.29 8.31
C GLU A 246 -11.72 -6.58 6.96
N LEU A 247 -12.15 -7.21 5.85
CA LEU A 247 -12.06 -6.59 4.52
C LEU A 247 -12.79 -5.24 4.47
N TRP A 248 -14.00 -5.20 5.02
CA TRP A 248 -14.80 -3.97 5.07
C TRP A 248 -14.14 -2.89 5.91
N VAL A 249 -13.69 -3.18 7.14
CA VAL A 249 -13.10 -2.15 8.02
C VAL A 249 -11.77 -1.63 7.47
N ARG A 250 -10.96 -2.47 6.81
CA ARG A 250 -9.77 -2.04 6.07
C ARG A 250 -10.15 -1.11 4.93
N THR A 251 -11.16 -1.46 4.14
CA THR A 251 -11.62 -0.58 3.05
C THR A 251 -12.18 0.74 3.60
N LEU A 252 -12.88 0.73 4.75
CA LEU A 252 -13.36 1.96 5.41
C LEU A 252 -12.21 2.86 5.86
N LYS A 253 -11.15 2.28 6.44
CA LYS A 253 -9.94 3.00 6.81
C LYS A 253 -9.27 3.64 5.59
N ASP A 254 -9.07 2.87 4.52
CA ASP A 254 -8.45 3.36 3.28
C ASP A 254 -9.31 4.45 2.62
N ALA A 255 -10.64 4.29 2.62
CA ALA A 255 -11.57 5.29 2.10
C ALA A 255 -11.50 6.61 2.90
N LEU A 256 -11.48 6.54 4.23
CA LEU A 256 -11.33 7.71 5.08
C LEU A 256 -9.97 8.40 4.84
N ALA A 257 -8.89 7.62 4.73
CA ALA A 257 -7.55 8.12 4.43
C ALA A 257 -7.51 8.85 3.07
N ASP A 258 -8.22 8.35 2.05
CA ASP A 258 -8.30 9.03 0.75
C ASP A 258 -9.07 10.35 0.82
N VAL A 259 -10.19 10.42 1.54
CA VAL A 259 -11.13 11.56 1.47
C VAL A 259 -10.99 12.61 2.57
N ASN A 260 -10.23 12.36 3.63
CA ASN A 260 -10.04 13.35 4.69
C ASN A 260 -9.21 14.55 4.21
N ASP A 261 -9.06 15.55 5.07
CA ASP A 261 -8.49 16.86 4.70
C ASP A 261 -6.98 16.83 4.41
N TRP A 262 -6.30 15.76 4.81
CA TRP A 262 -4.87 15.53 4.54
C TRP A 262 -4.64 14.46 3.46
N GLY A 263 -5.72 13.82 3.03
CA GLY A 263 -5.74 12.63 2.20
C GLY A 263 -5.44 12.87 0.74
N ARG A 264 -5.38 11.75 0.01
CA ARG A 264 -5.10 11.70 -1.43
C ARG A 264 -6.02 12.60 -2.24
N LEU A 265 -7.32 12.53 -2.02
CA LEU A 265 -8.31 13.25 -2.83
C LEU A 265 -8.27 14.76 -2.55
N ALA A 266 -8.04 15.18 -1.29
CA ALA A 266 -7.88 16.59 -0.96
C ALA A 266 -6.70 17.23 -1.72
N TYR A 267 -5.55 16.55 -1.74
CA TYR A 267 -4.39 16.97 -2.54
C TYR A 267 -4.69 17.01 -4.04
N ILE A 268 -5.30 15.95 -4.58
CA ILE A 268 -5.64 15.87 -6.01
C ILE A 268 -6.54 17.03 -6.43
N ILE A 269 -7.51 17.41 -5.60
CA ILE A 269 -8.42 18.51 -5.88
C ILE A 269 -7.70 19.86 -5.80
N ALA A 270 -6.93 20.09 -4.73
CA ALA A 270 -6.22 21.36 -4.52
C ALA A 270 -5.25 21.67 -5.67
N GLU A 271 -4.56 20.65 -6.15
CA GLU A 271 -3.57 20.75 -7.24
C GLU A 271 -4.18 20.46 -8.63
N GLN A 272 -5.50 20.25 -8.70
CA GLN A 272 -6.23 19.93 -9.94
C GLN A 272 -5.60 18.80 -10.76
N ARG A 273 -5.14 17.74 -10.09
CA ARG A 273 -4.38 16.64 -10.70
C ARG A 273 -5.28 15.61 -11.38
N LEU A 274 -5.79 15.98 -12.54
CA LEU A 274 -6.58 15.09 -13.38
C LEU A 274 -5.96 13.69 -13.60
N PRO A 275 -4.66 13.53 -13.90
CA PRO A 275 -4.10 12.18 -14.09
C PRO A 275 -4.22 11.30 -12.85
N SER A 276 -3.90 11.81 -11.66
CA SER A 276 -3.96 11.04 -10.42
C SER A 276 -5.40 10.77 -9.98
N LEU A 277 -6.33 11.69 -10.26
CA LEU A 277 -7.77 11.44 -10.09
C LEU A 277 -8.23 10.29 -10.98
N ALA A 278 -7.80 10.27 -12.24
CA ALA A 278 -8.15 9.23 -13.18
C ALA A 278 -7.55 7.87 -12.77
N VAL A 279 -6.30 7.82 -12.28
CA VAL A 279 -5.73 6.59 -11.71
C VAL A 279 -6.54 6.09 -10.51
N MET A 280 -6.90 6.99 -9.59
CA MET A 280 -7.73 6.64 -8.42
C MET A 280 -9.08 6.02 -8.84
N LEU A 281 -9.70 6.51 -9.92
CA LEU A 281 -10.95 5.95 -10.45
C LEU A 281 -10.76 4.65 -11.24
N ALA A 282 -9.61 4.49 -11.91
CA ALA A 282 -9.26 3.28 -12.62
C ALA A 282 -9.05 2.09 -11.67
N TRP A 283 -8.37 2.33 -10.54
CA TRP A 283 -7.95 1.29 -9.61
C TRP A 283 -8.67 1.41 -8.27
N ARG A 284 -9.93 0.97 -8.24
CA ARG A 284 -10.77 0.95 -7.04
C ARG A 284 -10.99 -0.49 -6.58
N PRO A 285 -10.14 -1.04 -5.71
CA PRO A 285 -10.23 -2.44 -5.32
C PRO A 285 -11.45 -2.70 -4.44
N GLY A 286 -11.94 -3.95 -4.49
CA GLY A 286 -12.89 -4.50 -3.54
C GLY A 286 -14.14 -3.63 -3.32
N LEU A 287 -14.33 -3.19 -2.08
CA LEU A 287 -15.53 -2.47 -1.63
C LEU A 287 -15.44 -0.96 -1.80
N LEU A 288 -14.31 -0.44 -2.29
CA LEU A 288 -14.06 0.99 -2.36
C LEU A 288 -15.11 1.73 -3.21
N PRO A 289 -15.56 1.23 -4.39
CA PRO A 289 -16.64 1.88 -5.14
C PRO A 289 -17.96 1.98 -4.37
N ALA A 290 -18.26 1.00 -3.52
CA ALA A 290 -19.48 0.98 -2.71
C ALA A 290 -19.37 1.90 -1.48
N LEU A 291 -18.16 2.09 -0.95
CA LEU A 291 -17.88 3.04 0.13
C LEU A 291 -17.70 4.48 -0.35
N LEU A 292 -17.39 4.71 -1.62
CA LEU A 292 -17.20 6.04 -2.22
C LEU A 292 -18.06 6.24 -3.50
N PRO A 293 -19.39 6.06 -3.42
CA PRO A 293 -20.29 6.22 -4.57
C PRO A 293 -20.31 7.65 -5.13
N GLU A 294 -19.90 8.65 -4.36
CA GLU A 294 -19.91 10.07 -4.74
C GLU A 294 -18.90 10.39 -5.86
N LEU A 295 -17.84 9.60 -6.01
CA LEU A 295 -16.71 9.96 -6.87
C LEU A 295 -17.01 9.89 -8.37
N ALA A 296 -17.70 8.84 -8.83
CA ALA A 296 -17.95 8.66 -10.26
C ALA A 296 -18.92 9.72 -10.84
N PRO A 297 -20.04 10.07 -10.16
CA PRO A 297 -20.88 11.19 -10.59
C PRO A 297 -20.12 12.52 -10.60
N ALA A 298 -19.37 12.82 -9.52
CA ALA A 298 -18.62 14.07 -9.43
C ALA A 298 -17.53 14.18 -10.51
N PHE A 299 -16.84 13.07 -10.82
CA PHE A 299 -15.89 13.05 -11.92
C PHE A 299 -16.54 13.31 -13.27
N THR A 300 -17.73 12.74 -13.50
CA THR A 300 -18.47 12.96 -14.75
C THR A 300 -18.84 14.43 -14.92
N GLU A 301 -19.28 15.08 -13.83
CA GLU A 301 -19.59 16.50 -13.82
C GLU A 301 -18.34 17.35 -14.02
N LEU A 302 -17.24 17.04 -13.32
CA LEU A 302 -15.94 17.69 -13.52
C LEU A 302 -15.50 17.65 -14.99
N MET A 303 -15.63 16.50 -15.64
CA MET A 303 -15.24 16.35 -17.05
C MET A 303 -16.15 17.15 -17.99
N ALA A 304 -17.40 17.42 -17.61
CA ALA A 304 -18.35 18.20 -18.40
C ALA A 304 -18.19 19.71 -18.20
N THR A 305 -17.86 20.16 -16.98
CA THR A 305 -17.87 21.59 -16.60
C THR A 305 -16.48 22.19 -16.42
N GLY A 306 -15.48 21.36 -16.12
CA GLY A 306 -14.16 21.79 -15.65
C GLY A 306 -14.12 22.30 -14.21
N ASP A 307 -15.24 22.22 -13.48
CA ASP A 307 -15.34 22.74 -12.11
C ASP A 307 -14.87 21.72 -11.08
N TRP A 308 -13.72 21.97 -10.45
CA TRP A 308 -13.20 21.13 -9.36
C TRP A 308 -13.98 21.24 -8.05
N GLY A 309 -14.83 22.25 -7.89
CA GLY A 309 -15.71 22.40 -6.74
C GLY A 309 -16.65 21.22 -6.54
N VAL A 310 -17.07 20.56 -7.64
CA VAL A 310 -17.94 19.37 -7.57
C VAL A 310 -17.25 18.18 -6.93
N MET A 311 -15.94 18.02 -7.18
CA MET A 311 -15.13 16.98 -6.53
C MET A 311 -14.92 17.27 -5.05
N GLU A 312 -14.71 18.55 -4.67
CA GLU A 312 -14.59 18.93 -3.26
C GLU A 312 -15.90 18.71 -2.50
N ALA A 313 -17.04 19.05 -3.10
CA ALA A 313 -18.35 18.79 -2.52
C ALA A 313 -18.57 17.28 -2.30
N ALA A 314 -18.22 16.45 -3.30
CA ALA A 314 -18.30 15.00 -3.21
C ALA A 314 -17.36 14.42 -2.14
N ARG A 315 -16.11 14.91 -2.05
CA ARG A 315 -15.15 14.51 -1.01
C ARG A 315 -15.70 14.80 0.39
N ARG A 316 -16.23 16.00 0.62
CA ARG A 316 -16.81 16.39 1.93
C ARG A 316 -18.02 15.54 2.30
N ALA A 317 -18.90 15.28 1.34
CA ALA A 317 -20.07 14.42 1.54
C ALA A 317 -19.66 12.99 1.91
N ALA A 318 -18.71 12.42 1.17
CA ALA A 318 -18.15 11.10 1.46
C ALA A 318 -17.50 11.06 2.85
N LEU A 319 -16.66 12.05 3.19
CA LEU A 319 -15.98 12.12 4.49
C LEU A 319 -16.99 12.18 5.66
N ALA A 320 -18.03 13.02 5.54
CA ALA A 320 -19.07 13.11 6.57
C ALA A 320 -19.77 11.75 6.78
N ARG A 321 -20.18 11.09 5.70
CA ARG A 321 -20.85 9.78 5.75
C ARG A 321 -19.95 8.69 6.30
N LEU A 322 -18.68 8.64 5.90
CA LEU A 322 -17.74 7.63 6.38
C LEU A 322 -17.39 7.84 7.87
N ARG A 323 -17.28 9.09 8.34
CA ARG A 323 -17.08 9.39 9.76
C ARG A 323 -18.31 9.03 10.59
N GLU A 324 -19.52 9.22 10.07
CA GLU A 324 -20.75 8.72 10.71
C GLU A 324 -20.75 7.19 10.81
N MET A 325 -20.35 6.50 9.74
CA MET A 325 -20.20 5.04 9.72
C MET A 325 -19.20 4.56 10.79
N ALA A 326 -18.02 5.20 10.86
CA ALA A 326 -17.00 4.92 11.86
C ALA A 326 -17.49 5.23 13.30
N ALA A 327 -18.20 6.34 13.51
CA ALA A 327 -18.80 6.66 14.81
C ALA A 327 -19.82 5.59 15.23
N GLY A 328 -20.68 5.13 14.30
CA GLY A 328 -21.62 4.04 14.55
C GLY A 328 -20.93 2.73 14.92
N LEU A 329 -19.78 2.43 14.28
CA LEU A 329 -18.96 1.26 14.60
C LEU A 329 -18.38 1.35 16.01
N ASN A 330 -17.83 2.51 16.41
CA ASN A 330 -17.32 2.73 17.77
C ASN A 330 -18.44 2.53 18.80
N THR A 331 -19.61 3.15 18.60
CA THR A 331 -20.77 2.99 19.49
C THR A 331 -21.19 1.54 19.62
N LEU A 332 -21.16 0.77 18.53
CA LEU A 332 -21.53 -0.65 18.56
C LEU A 332 -20.52 -1.48 19.35
N LEU A 333 -19.22 -1.19 19.23
CA LEU A 333 -18.17 -1.88 19.98
C LEU A 333 -18.19 -1.57 21.48
N GLU A 334 -18.71 -0.40 21.87
CA GLU A 334 -18.88 0.01 23.27
C GLU A 334 -20.18 -0.53 23.91
N ALA A 335 -21.09 -1.09 23.11
CA ALA A 335 -22.35 -1.64 23.63
C ALA A 335 -22.10 -2.83 24.57
N PRO A 336 -22.86 -2.98 25.68
CA PRO A 336 -22.70 -4.12 26.60
C PRO A 336 -22.81 -5.49 25.90
N ASP A 337 -23.70 -5.58 24.90
CA ASP A 337 -23.93 -6.80 24.12
C ASP A 337 -22.75 -7.16 23.20
N ALA A 338 -21.84 -6.21 22.92
CA ALA A 338 -20.64 -6.44 22.13
C ALA A 338 -19.64 -7.38 22.81
N ALA A 339 -19.88 -7.76 24.07
CA ALA A 339 -19.19 -8.86 24.74
C ALA A 339 -19.51 -10.23 24.09
N SER A 340 -20.63 -10.36 23.39
CA SER A 340 -20.99 -11.54 22.60
C SER A 340 -20.46 -11.41 21.17
N PRO A 341 -19.48 -12.25 20.75
CA PRO A 341 -18.93 -12.18 19.40
C PRO A 341 -19.98 -12.44 18.30
N ALA A 342 -20.89 -13.39 18.56
CA ALA A 342 -21.95 -13.73 17.61
C ALA A 342 -22.93 -12.57 17.40
N TRP A 343 -23.38 -11.93 18.49
CA TRP A 343 -24.27 -10.77 18.39
C TRP A 343 -23.60 -9.61 17.64
N LEU A 344 -22.35 -9.30 17.99
CA LEU A 344 -21.61 -8.24 17.36
C LEU A 344 -21.39 -8.52 15.86
N GLN A 345 -21.05 -9.75 15.51
CA GLN A 345 -20.90 -10.17 14.12
C GLN A 345 -22.19 -9.98 13.33
N ASP A 346 -23.33 -10.45 13.86
CA ASP A 346 -24.63 -10.34 13.19
C ASP A 346 -25.03 -8.87 13.00
N GLU A 347 -24.82 -8.05 14.02
CA GLU A 347 -25.19 -6.64 13.98
C GLU A 347 -24.29 -5.83 13.03
N LEU A 348 -22.99 -6.14 12.99
CA LEU A 348 -22.07 -5.56 12.01
C LEU A 348 -22.45 -5.97 10.58
N HIS A 349 -22.77 -7.25 10.35
CA HIS A 349 -23.21 -7.70 9.03
C HIS A 349 -24.47 -6.97 8.58
N ARG A 350 -25.49 -6.95 9.44
CA ARG A 350 -26.78 -6.33 9.15
C ARG A 350 -26.65 -4.83 8.85
N ARG A 351 -25.82 -4.11 9.60
CA ARG A 351 -25.67 -2.65 9.46
C ARG A 351 -24.75 -2.24 8.32
N TYR A 352 -23.69 -2.98 8.05
CA TYR A 352 -22.60 -2.50 7.21
C TYR A 352 -22.31 -3.36 5.98
N LEU A 353 -22.58 -4.67 6.01
CA LEU A 353 -22.26 -5.56 4.89
C LEU A 353 -23.50 -5.84 4.03
N THR A 354 -24.66 -6.10 4.64
CA THR A 354 -25.92 -6.32 3.92
C THR A 354 -26.29 -5.16 3.00
N PRO A 355 -26.15 -3.87 3.39
CA PRO A 355 -26.42 -2.75 2.47
C PRO A 355 -25.48 -2.70 1.26
N LEU A 356 -24.31 -3.35 1.35
CA LEU A 356 -23.33 -3.45 0.26
C LEU A 356 -23.54 -4.71 -0.59
N GLY A 357 -24.54 -5.54 -0.28
CA GLY A 357 -24.80 -6.81 -0.97
C GLY A 357 -23.82 -7.93 -0.62
N LEU A 358 -23.19 -7.85 0.57
CA LEU A 358 -22.22 -8.82 1.07
C LEU A 358 -22.76 -9.74 2.15
#